data_AF-A0A9X4LX05-F1
#
_entry.id   AF-A0A9X4LX05-F1
#
_cell.length_a   1.000
_cell.length_b   1.000
_cell.length_c   1.000
_cell.angle_alpha   90.00
_cell.angle_beta   90.00
_cell.angle_gamma   90.00
#
_symmetry.space_group_name_H-M   'P 1'
#
loop_
_entity.id
_entity.type
_entity.pdbx_description
1 polymer ?
#
loop_
_entity_poly.entity_id
_entity_poly.type
_entity_poly.pdbx_seq_one_letter_code
_entity_poly.pdbx_strand_id
1 'polypeptide(L)'
;MGAEPAEGLDEDTLALDPMEEGIEPPERWAEADKFGVTAGEQRRGETLDQRLAQEEPDTTEERVGDEVYQPEEARAREYAERVGTSADMSGGSVAESLREPGEAERVQRDTS
;
A
#
# COMPACT_ATOMS: atom_id res chain seq x y z
N MET A 1 -1.69 -33.09 31.45
CA MET A 1 -2.24 -31.83 31.99
C MET A 1 -1.31 -30.75 31.49
N GLY A 2 -1.66 -30.12 30.37
CA GLY A 2 -0.86 -29.04 29.81
C GLY A 2 -1.03 -27.83 30.73
N ALA A 3 0.06 -27.16 31.07
CA ALA A 3 -0.07 -25.84 31.67
C ALA A 3 -0.79 -24.97 30.64
N GLU A 4 -1.97 -24.47 31.00
CA GLU A 4 -2.61 -23.41 30.25
C GLU A 4 -1.63 -22.22 30.22
N PRO A 5 -1.48 -21.51 29.10
CA PRO A 5 -0.47 -20.44 28.97
C PRO A 5 -0.63 -19.33 30.03
N ALA A 6 -1.82 -19.20 30.63
CA ALA A 6 -2.10 -18.28 31.73
C ALA A 6 -1.38 -18.66 33.05
N GLU A 7 -1.24 -19.95 33.35
CA GLU A 7 -0.62 -20.45 34.60
C GLU A 7 0.91 -20.32 34.59
N GLY A 8 1.51 -20.05 33.42
CA GLY A 8 2.95 -19.83 33.27
C GLY A 8 3.42 -18.39 33.50
N LEU A 9 2.50 -17.47 33.79
CA LEU A 9 2.78 -16.05 34.02
C LEU A 9 2.77 -15.66 35.50
N ASP A 10 2.58 -16.63 36.41
CA ASP A 10 2.63 -16.38 37.84
C ASP A 10 4.06 -16.07 38.30
N GLU A 11 4.19 -15.10 39.22
CA GLU A 11 5.45 -14.60 39.79
C GLU A 11 6.34 -15.73 40.34
N ASP A 12 5.73 -16.71 41.00
CA ASP A 12 6.40 -17.89 41.55
C ASP A 12 7.05 -18.78 40.47
N THR A 13 6.52 -18.75 39.24
CA THR A 13 7.03 -19.52 38.09
C THR A 13 8.09 -18.74 37.31
N LEU A 14 7.96 -17.42 37.23
CA LEU A 14 8.88 -16.55 36.49
C LEU A 14 10.21 -16.30 37.22
N ALA A 15 10.28 -16.57 38.53
CA ALA A 15 11.47 -16.44 39.40
C ALA A 15 12.17 -15.05 39.37
N LEU A 16 11.53 -14.09 38.70
CA LEU A 16 11.85 -12.69 38.48
C LEU A 16 10.48 -12.05 38.20
N ASP A 17 10.10 -11.01 38.95
CA ASP A 17 9.00 -10.17 38.51
C ASP A 17 9.47 -9.50 37.21
N PRO A 18 8.77 -9.66 36.07
CA PRO A 18 9.13 -8.98 34.83
C PRO A 18 9.11 -7.44 34.94
N MET A 19 8.57 -6.86 36.02
CA MET A 19 8.74 -5.45 36.38
C MET A 19 10.03 -5.14 37.17
N GLU A 20 10.68 -6.11 37.79
CA GLU A 20 11.86 -5.93 38.65
C GLU A 20 13.15 -5.78 37.83
N GLU A 21 13.26 -6.52 36.71
CA GLU A 21 14.32 -6.34 35.71
C GLU A 21 13.80 -5.46 34.56
N GLY A 22 13.58 -4.17 34.85
CA GLY A 22 13.13 -3.22 33.84
C GLY A 22 14.03 -3.24 32.59
N ILE A 23 13.44 -3.37 31.40
CA ILE A 23 14.18 -3.20 30.14
C ILE A 23 14.57 -1.73 30.01
N GLU A 24 15.87 -1.43 30.06
CA GLU A 24 16.37 -0.10 29.69
C GLU A 24 16.37 0.02 28.16
N PRO A 25 15.53 0.89 27.57
CA PRO A 25 15.57 1.11 26.12
C PRO A 25 16.92 1.71 25.73
N PRO A 26 17.38 1.48 24.48
CA PRO A 26 18.62 2.07 24.02
C PRO A 26 18.59 3.60 24.16
N GLU A 27 19.69 4.16 24.65
CA GLU A 27 19.92 5.60 24.54
C GLU A 27 19.76 6.04 23.08
N ARG A 28 19.11 7.19 22.85
CA ARG A 28 18.87 7.75 21.50
C ARG A 28 18.13 6.79 20.56
N TRP A 29 16.97 6.30 21.02
CA TRP A 29 16.06 5.56 20.16
C TRP A 29 15.82 6.29 18.82
N ALA A 30 15.84 5.54 17.73
CA ALA A 30 15.87 6.05 16.35
C ALA A 30 14.69 6.97 15.98
N GLU A 31 13.58 6.89 16.71
CA GLU A 31 12.40 7.73 16.45
C GLU A 31 12.37 9.02 17.28
N ALA A 32 13.31 9.22 18.20
CA ALA A 32 13.35 10.41 19.06
C ALA A 32 13.51 11.72 18.26
N ASP A 33 14.05 11.64 17.05
CA ASP A 33 14.26 12.77 16.13
C ASP A 33 13.22 12.82 14.99
N LYS A 34 12.15 12.00 15.02
CA LYS A 34 11.07 12.08 14.04
C LYS A 34 10.29 13.40 14.17
N PHE A 35 9.56 13.78 13.13
CA PHE A 35 8.69 14.93 13.21
C PHE A 35 7.54 14.67 14.21
N GLY A 36 7.12 15.70 14.95
CA GLY A 36 5.96 15.61 15.86
C GLY A 36 6.33 15.28 17.31
N VAL A 37 7.62 15.23 17.63
CA VAL A 37 8.10 14.98 19.00
C VAL A 37 8.08 16.27 19.82
N THR A 38 8.10 17.44 19.18
CA THR A 38 8.00 18.74 19.86
C THR A 38 6.58 19.32 19.80
N ALA A 39 6.22 20.10 20.84
CA ALA A 39 4.93 20.80 20.89
C ALA A 39 4.72 21.78 19.71
N GLY A 40 5.80 22.32 19.14
CA GLY A 40 5.74 23.22 17.99
C GLY A 40 5.39 22.48 16.69
N GLU A 41 5.92 21.29 16.50
CA GLU A 41 5.64 20.43 15.34
C GLU A 41 4.21 19.93 15.38
N GLN A 42 3.74 19.46 16.54
CA GLN A 42 2.36 19.00 16.72
C GLN A 42 1.33 20.08 16.36
N ARG A 43 1.59 21.34 16.71
CA ARG A 43 0.71 22.46 16.34
C ARG A 43 0.74 22.78 14.85
N ARG A 44 1.88 22.62 14.20
CA ARG A 44 2.02 22.88 12.75
C ARG A 44 1.43 21.74 11.92
N GLY A 45 1.56 20.51 12.40
CA GLY A 45 1.28 19.30 11.65
C GLY A 45 2.31 19.04 10.55
N GLU A 46 2.32 17.81 10.03
CA GLU A 46 3.09 17.47 8.84
C GLU A 46 2.38 17.89 7.57
N THR A 47 3.18 18.22 6.56
CA THR A 47 2.69 18.37 5.19
C THR A 47 2.42 17.01 4.54
N LEU A 48 1.56 16.98 3.52
CA LEU A 48 1.29 15.75 2.78
C LEU A 48 2.56 15.17 2.14
N ASP A 49 3.41 16.02 1.57
CA ASP A 49 4.67 15.59 0.95
C ASP A 49 5.64 14.94 1.95
N GLN A 50 5.71 15.48 3.18
CA GLN A 50 6.51 14.89 4.25
C GLN A 50 6.01 13.50 4.65
N ARG A 51 4.69 13.32 4.72
CA ARG A 51 4.08 12.01 5.02
C ARG A 51 4.35 11.01 3.90
N LEU A 52 4.18 11.41 2.64
CA LEU A 52 4.48 10.57 1.48
C LEU A 52 5.96 10.18 1.40
N ALA A 53 6.87 11.08 1.75
CA ALA A 53 8.31 10.79 1.76
C ALA A 53 8.74 9.78 2.85
N GLN A 54 7.92 9.58 3.89
CA GLN A 54 8.17 8.60 4.94
C GLN A 54 7.58 7.22 4.62
N GLU A 55 6.61 7.14 3.71
CA GLU A 55 6.00 5.88 3.30
C GLU A 55 6.95 5.11 2.37
N GLU A 56 7.04 3.80 2.58
CA GLU A 56 7.66 2.88 1.63
C GLU A 56 6.55 2.35 0.71
N PRO A 57 6.61 2.56 -0.62
CA PRO A 57 5.62 2.01 -1.53
C PRO A 57 5.67 0.48 -1.49
N ASP A 58 4.52 -0.15 -1.30
CA ASP A 58 4.40 -1.58 -1.52
C ASP A 58 4.52 -1.84 -3.03
N THR A 59 5.72 -2.23 -3.45
CA THR A 59 6.08 -2.44 -4.87
C THR A 59 5.82 -3.88 -5.33
N THR A 60 5.33 -4.75 -4.44
CA THR A 60 4.99 -6.11 -4.81
C THR A 60 3.73 -6.12 -5.67
N GLU A 61 3.72 -6.90 -6.75
CA GLU A 61 2.46 -7.26 -7.42
C GLU A 61 1.59 -7.96 -6.38
N GLU A 62 0.59 -7.25 -5.86
CA GLU A 62 -0.32 -7.82 -4.86
C GLU A 62 -0.95 -9.06 -5.49
N ARG A 63 -0.65 -10.25 -4.97
CA ARG A 63 -1.30 -11.48 -5.41
C ARG A 63 -2.47 -11.75 -4.49
N VAL A 64 -3.67 -11.80 -5.07
CA VAL A 64 -4.87 -12.25 -4.36
C VAL A 64 -5.03 -13.74 -4.68
N GLY A 65 -4.41 -14.60 -3.85
CA GLY A 65 -4.32 -16.04 -4.13
C GLY A 65 -3.28 -16.37 -5.21
N ASP A 66 -3.68 -17.13 -6.23
CA ASP A 66 -2.85 -17.45 -7.41
C ASP A 66 -2.95 -16.40 -8.53
N GLU A 67 -3.81 -15.40 -8.38
CA GLU A 67 -4.04 -14.35 -9.37
C GLU A 67 -3.27 -13.07 -9.03
N VAL A 68 -2.68 -12.44 -10.05
CA VAL A 68 -2.17 -11.08 -9.95
C VAL A 68 -3.35 -10.14 -9.73
N TYR A 69 -3.25 -9.27 -8.73
CA TYR A 69 -4.24 -8.22 -8.50
C TYR A 69 -4.37 -7.40 -9.77
N GLN A 70 -5.59 -7.38 -10.29
CA GLN A 70 -5.95 -6.46 -11.35
C GLN A 70 -6.70 -5.29 -10.73
N PRO A 71 -6.30 -4.04 -11.02
CA PRO A 71 -7.04 -2.86 -10.59
C PRO A 71 -8.53 -3.00 -10.91
N GLU A 72 -9.38 -2.48 -10.05
CA GLU A 72 -10.84 -2.54 -10.22
C GLU A 72 -11.28 -1.99 -11.58
N GLU A 73 -10.61 -0.94 -12.06
CA GLU A 73 -10.83 -0.35 -13.38
C GLU A 73 -10.50 -1.31 -14.54
N ALA A 74 -9.43 -2.11 -14.43
CA ALA A 74 -9.07 -3.11 -15.44
C ALA A 74 -10.12 -4.24 -15.51
N ARG A 75 -10.56 -4.72 -14.34
CA ARG A 75 -11.64 -5.73 -14.22
C ARG A 75 -12.98 -5.19 -14.74
N ALA A 76 -13.31 -3.94 -14.43
CA ALA A 76 -14.50 -3.27 -14.91
C ALA A 76 -14.49 -3.13 -16.44
N ARG A 77 -13.34 -2.85 -17.03
CA ARG A 77 -13.16 -2.77 -18.49
C ARG A 77 -13.36 -4.12 -19.18
N GLU A 78 -12.75 -5.18 -18.65
CA GLU A 78 -12.93 -6.55 -19.17
C GLU A 78 -14.40 -6.99 -19.06
N TYR A 79 -15.04 -6.73 -17.91
CA TYR A 79 -16.46 -6.99 -17.72
C TYR A 79 -17.30 -6.26 -18.77
N ALA A 80 -17.06 -4.96 -18.95
CA ALA A 80 -17.80 -4.12 -19.87
C ALA A 80 -17.60 -4.54 -21.33
N GLU A 81 -16.41 -5.01 -21.72
CA GLU A 81 -16.19 -5.63 -23.03
C GLU A 81 -17.01 -6.92 -23.18
N ARG A 82 -16.93 -7.81 -22.19
CA ARG A 82 -17.64 -9.09 -22.19
C ARG A 82 -19.15 -8.94 -22.23
N VAL A 83 -19.71 -7.90 -21.60
CA VAL A 83 -21.16 -7.62 -21.61
C VAL A 83 -21.60 -6.58 -22.63
N GLY A 84 -20.67 -6.00 -23.39
CA GLY A 84 -20.97 -5.00 -24.44
C GLY A 84 -21.31 -3.59 -23.93
N THR A 85 -20.92 -3.24 -22.70
CA THR A 85 -21.13 -1.90 -22.09
C THR A 85 -19.85 -1.07 -21.99
N SER A 86 -18.78 -1.44 -22.73
CA SER A 86 -17.50 -0.72 -22.69
C SER A 86 -17.59 0.71 -23.23
N ALA A 87 -18.64 1.03 -23.99
CA ALA A 87 -18.93 2.39 -24.47
C ALA A 87 -19.35 3.36 -23.35
N ASP A 88 -19.90 2.84 -22.24
CA ASP A 88 -20.33 3.64 -21.09
C ASP A 88 -19.16 4.02 -20.16
N MET A 89 -17.99 3.39 -20.34
CA MET A 89 -16.77 3.70 -19.61
C MET A 89 -16.04 4.89 -20.23
N SER A 90 -15.57 5.81 -19.38
CA SER A 90 -14.68 6.90 -19.81
C SER A 90 -13.44 6.31 -20.51
N GLY A 91 -13.25 6.62 -21.80
CA GLY A 91 -12.18 6.01 -22.59
C GLY A 91 -12.56 4.73 -23.34
N GLY A 92 -13.85 4.43 -23.53
CA GLY A 92 -14.35 3.29 -24.32
C GLY A 92 -13.76 3.19 -25.74
N SER A 93 -14.04 2.10 -26.45
CA SER A 93 -13.43 1.76 -27.76
C SER A 93 -13.49 2.87 -28.84
N VAL A 94 -14.49 3.76 -28.76
CA VAL A 94 -14.58 4.95 -29.62
C VAL A 94 -13.49 5.98 -29.26
N ALA A 95 -13.22 6.21 -27.98
CA ALA A 95 -12.14 7.09 -27.53
C ALA A 95 -10.75 6.49 -27.78
N GLU A 96 -10.60 5.17 -27.69
CA GLU A 96 -9.37 4.43 -28.03
C GLU A 96 -9.03 4.59 -29.53
N SER A 97 -10.00 4.38 -30.42
CA SER A 97 -9.82 4.53 -31.89
C SER A 97 -9.56 5.96 -32.35
N LEU A 98 -9.87 6.96 -31.51
CA LEU A 98 -9.50 8.35 -31.74
C LEU A 98 -8.08 8.69 -31.23
N ARG A 99 -7.52 7.90 -30.30
CA ARG A 99 -6.19 8.10 -29.70
C ARG A 99 -5.09 7.34 -30.43
N GLU A 100 -5.35 6.10 -30.84
CA GLU A 100 -4.46 5.34 -31.70
C GLU A 100 -4.90 5.49 -33.16
N PRO A 101 -4.10 6.14 -34.04
CA PRO A 101 -4.43 6.13 -35.46
C PRO A 101 -4.42 4.67 -35.93
N GLY A 102 -5.55 4.23 -36.47
CA GLY A 102 -5.70 2.87 -36.99
C GLY A 102 -4.56 2.51 -37.93
N GLU A 103 -4.17 1.23 -37.96
CA GLU A 103 -2.96 0.77 -38.66
C GLU A 103 -2.87 1.19 -40.14
N ALA A 104 -4.02 1.48 -40.76
CA ALA A 104 -4.13 2.02 -42.12
C ALA A 104 -3.56 3.44 -42.31
N GLU A 105 -3.46 4.26 -41.25
CA GLU A 105 -2.96 5.64 -41.33
C GLU A 105 -1.44 5.71 -41.09
N ARG A 106 -0.87 4.74 -40.35
CA ARG A 106 0.58 4.69 -40.07
C ARG A 106 1.44 4.46 -41.31
N VAL A 107 0.94 3.68 -42.27
CA VAL A 107 1.67 3.30 -43.50
C VAL A 107 1.86 4.48 -44.47
N GLN A 108 1.04 5.53 -44.38
CA GLN A 108 1.11 6.66 -45.32
C GLN A 108 2.16 7.72 -44.94
N ARG A 109 2.77 7.66 -43.75
CA ARG A 109 3.80 8.62 -43.32
C ARG A 109 5.23 8.25 -43.72
N ASP A 110 5.48 7.00 -44.09
CA ASP A 110 6.84 6.50 -44.39
C ASP A 110 7.16 6.44 -45.90
N THR A 111 6.28 6.96 -46.75
CA THR A 111 6.54 7.06 -48.21
C THR A 111 6.60 8.52 -48.64
N SER A 112 7.73 9.18 -48.37
CA SER A 112 8.16 10.42 -49.04
C SER A 112 9.64 10.37 -49.34
#